data_AF-A0A346SP89-F1
#
_entry.id   AF-A0A346SP89-F1
#
_cell.length_a   1.000
_cell.length_b   1.000
_cell.length_c   1.000
_cell.angle_alpha   90.00
_cell.angle_beta   90.00
_cell.angle_gamma   90.00
#
_symmetry.space_group_name_H-M   'P 1'
#
loop_
_entity.id
_entity.type
_entity.pdbx_description
1 polymer ?
#
loop_
_entity_poly.entity_id
_entity_poly.type
_entity_poly.pdbx_seq_one_letter_code
_entity_poly.pdbx_strand_id
1 'polypeptide(L)'
;MLIVPEREIADLMTRQAAFDAVEQVFAAMASGDAYNFPVVREAIGHEDALYGFKGGFDRAGLTLGLKAGGYWPNNLEKRGLINHQSTVFLFDPDTGKPSAMVGGNLLTALRTAAASSVSIKHLARTDARVIGMIGAGHQAAFQLRAALEQRDFDKVIGWNYHPEMLPNIEKVANEAGVPFQAVKLDDMTEADVIISITSAFAPSLMANHVSPGTHIACMGTDTKGKQEVETALLAKASVFTDEVAQSVSIGEAQHAVAEGLIQESDVAQLGAVINGTNPGRISDNQITLFDGTGVGLQDLAVAASVVDLAVRKGIAIEVDF
;
A
#
# COMPACT_ATOMS: atom_id res chain seq x y z
N MET A 1 -15.34 -24.71 7.12
CA MET A 1 -14.46 -23.57 6.78
C MET A 1 -14.24 -23.56 5.26
N LEU A 2 -14.12 -22.38 4.65
CA LEU A 2 -13.80 -22.22 3.23
C LEU A 2 -12.29 -22.03 2.99
N ILE A 3 -11.78 -22.52 1.88
CA ILE A 3 -10.42 -22.24 1.41
C ILE A 3 -10.47 -21.66 0.01
N VAL A 4 -9.83 -20.50 -0.18
CA VAL A 4 -9.59 -19.92 -1.50
C VAL A 4 -8.08 -19.92 -1.77
N PRO A 5 -7.59 -20.84 -2.62
CA PRO A 5 -6.16 -20.96 -2.86
C PRO A 5 -5.61 -19.79 -3.66
N GLU A 6 -4.33 -19.46 -3.45
CA GLU A 6 -3.61 -18.36 -4.11
C GLU A 6 -3.79 -18.33 -5.64
N ARG A 7 -3.82 -19.51 -6.26
CA ARG A 7 -3.95 -19.65 -7.72
C ARG A 7 -5.27 -19.11 -8.28
N GLU A 8 -6.34 -19.04 -7.47
CA GLU A 8 -7.66 -18.57 -7.92
C GLU A 8 -7.79 -17.04 -7.79
N ILE A 9 -6.91 -16.38 -7.02
CA ILE A 9 -7.06 -14.96 -6.66
C ILE A 9 -7.06 -14.06 -7.90
N ALA A 10 -6.23 -14.37 -8.90
CA ALA A 10 -6.12 -13.57 -10.13
C ALA A 10 -7.43 -13.52 -10.94
N ASP A 11 -8.24 -14.58 -10.88
CA ASP A 11 -9.53 -14.68 -11.59
C ASP A 11 -10.72 -14.20 -10.74
N LEU A 12 -10.46 -13.78 -9.50
CA LEU A 12 -11.46 -13.30 -8.55
C LEU A 12 -11.31 -11.80 -8.28
N MET A 13 -10.09 -11.31 -8.02
CA MET A 13 -9.87 -9.93 -7.60
C MET A 13 -9.40 -9.04 -8.76
N THR A 14 -10.21 -8.04 -9.10
CA THR A 14 -9.84 -6.99 -10.05
C THR A 14 -9.22 -5.80 -9.33
N ARG A 15 -8.49 -4.95 -10.06
CA ARG A 15 -7.93 -3.70 -9.50
C ARG A 15 -9.04 -2.77 -9.00
N GLN A 16 -10.13 -2.62 -9.75
CA GLN A 16 -11.27 -1.81 -9.32
C GLN A 16 -11.92 -2.37 -8.05
N ALA A 17 -12.12 -3.68 -7.95
CA ALA A 17 -12.68 -4.27 -6.73
C ALA A 17 -11.77 -4.09 -5.51
N ALA A 18 -10.45 -4.20 -5.70
CA ALA A 18 -9.49 -3.91 -4.63
C ALA A 18 -9.50 -2.43 -4.24
N PHE A 19 -9.59 -1.53 -5.23
CA PHE A 19 -9.75 -0.09 -5.02
C PHE A 19 -10.96 0.22 -4.16
N ASP A 20 -12.14 -0.27 -4.56
CA ASP A 20 -13.40 0.00 -3.88
C ASP A 20 -13.38 -0.54 -2.44
N ALA A 21 -12.86 -1.75 -2.24
CA ALA A 21 -12.74 -2.36 -0.92
C ALA A 21 -11.80 -1.56 0.00
N VAL A 22 -10.67 -1.08 -0.51
CA VAL A 22 -9.72 -0.27 0.27
C VAL A 22 -10.24 1.14 0.53
N GLU A 23 -10.93 1.76 -0.42
CA GLU A 23 -11.56 3.08 -0.21
C GLU A 23 -12.63 3.01 0.89
N GLN A 24 -13.48 1.99 0.86
CA GLN A 24 -14.50 1.76 1.89
C GLN A 24 -13.89 1.50 3.26
N VAL A 25 -12.82 0.72 3.35
CA VAL A 25 -12.22 0.41 4.65
C VAL A 25 -11.53 1.63 5.26
N PHE A 26 -10.91 2.50 4.45
CA PHE A 26 -10.39 3.77 4.95
C PHE A 26 -11.50 4.68 5.49
N ALA A 27 -12.63 4.77 4.78
CA ALA A 27 -13.80 5.51 5.25
C ALA A 27 -14.30 4.98 6.59
N ALA A 28 -14.45 3.65 6.73
CA ALA A 28 -14.92 2.99 7.96
C ALA A 28 -13.95 3.20 9.13
N MET A 29 -12.63 3.16 8.88
CA MET A 29 -11.61 3.44 9.90
C MET A 29 -11.73 4.87 10.44
N ALA A 30 -11.87 5.86 9.56
CA ALA A 30 -11.99 7.26 9.98
C ALA A 30 -13.32 7.56 10.70
N SER A 31 -14.38 6.79 10.43
CA SER A 31 -15.66 6.89 11.16
C SER A 31 -15.63 6.16 12.52
N GLY A 32 -14.59 5.39 12.83
CA GLY A 32 -14.50 4.59 14.05
C GLY A 32 -15.28 3.26 14.00
N ASP A 33 -15.80 2.90 12.83
CA ASP A 33 -16.57 1.66 12.60
C ASP A 33 -15.66 0.45 12.35
N ALA A 34 -14.41 0.69 11.94
CA ALA A 34 -13.40 -0.34 11.79
C ALA A 34 -12.11 0.04 12.55
N TYR A 35 -11.42 -0.94 13.13
CA TYR A 35 -10.13 -0.71 13.78
C TYR A 35 -9.18 -1.88 13.58
N ASN A 36 -7.89 -1.56 13.51
CA ASN A 36 -6.82 -2.54 13.47
C ASN A 36 -6.44 -2.98 14.88
N PHE A 37 -6.08 -4.25 15.04
CA PHE A 37 -5.48 -4.74 16.29
C PHE A 37 -4.00 -4.35 16.34
N PRO A 38 -3.38 -4.36 17.54
CA PRO A 38 -1.94 -4.17 17.65
C PRO A 38 -1.17 -5.14 16.76
N VAL A 39 -0.25 -4.61 15.95
CA VAL A 39 0.56 -5.41 15.04
C VAL A 39 1.59 -6.20 15.85
N VAL A 40 1.70 -7.50 15.55
CA VAL A 40 2.82 -8.34 16.00
C VAL A 40 3.79 -8.47 14.84
N ARG A 41 5.07 -8.18 15.04
CA ARG A 41 6.10 -8.28 14.00
C ARG A 41 7.44 -8.63 14.62
N GLU A 42 7.90 -9.85 14.39
CA GLU A 42 9.05 -10.47 15.05
C GLU A 42 10.13 -10.85 14.03
N ALA A 43 11.38 -10.49 14.33
CA ALA A 43 12.54 -11.08 13.69
C ALA A 43 12.84 -12.42 14.36
N ILE A 44 12.41 -13.52 13.74
CA ILE A 44 12.39 -14.84 14.40
C ILE A 44 13.77 -15.48 14.54
N GLY A 45 14.84 -14.81 14.09
CA GLY A 45 16.23 -15.28 14.17
C GLY A 45 16.57 -16.43 13.24
N HIS A 46 15.74 -16.71 12.22
CA HIS A 46 15.94 -17.79 11.26
C HIS A 46 15.72 -17.29 9.83
N GLU A 47 16.65 -17.60 8.91
CA GLU A 47 16.62 -17.16 7.50
C GLU A 47 16.45 -15.65 7.30
N ASP A 48 16.85 -14.87 8.31
CA ASP A 48 16.64 -13.41 8.41
C ASP A 48 15.17 -13.00 8.23
N ALA A 49 14.26 -13.91 8.61
CA ALA A 49 12.84 -13.74 8.38
C ALA A 49 12.20 -12.79 9.39
N LEU A 50 11.27 -11.99 8.87
CA LEU A 50 10.28 -11.27 9.66
C LEU A 50 8.95 -12.03 9.56
N TYR A 51 8.31 -12.31 10.69
CA TYR A 51 6.98 -12.94 10.74
C TYR A 51 6.07 -12.19 11.71
N GLY A 52 4.77 -12.16 11.43
CA GLY A 52 3.85 -11.38 12.23
C GLY A 52 2.39 -11.57 11.86
N PHE A 53 1.56 -10.79 12.56
CA PHE A 53 0.12 -10.77 12.43
C PHE A 53 -0.39 -9.33 12.33
N LYS A 54 -1.28 -9.10 11.37
CA LYS A 54 -2.08 -7.87 11.28
C LYS A 54 -3.56 -8.26 11.36
N GLY A 55 -4.15 -8.08 12.54
CA GLY A 55 -5.57 -8.34 12.79
C GLY A 55 -6.42 -7.08 12.74
N GLY A 56 -7.73 -7.24 12.67
CA GLY A 56 -8.67 -6.13 12.75
C GLY A 56 -10.11 -6.60 12.77
N PHE A 57 -11.00 -5.66 13.05
CA PHE A 57 -12.44 -5.86 12.96
C PHE A 57 -13.10 -4.66 12.31
N ASP A 58 -13.82 -4.92 11.23
CA ASP A 58 -14.73 -3.97 10.59
C ASP A 58 -16.17 -4.28 11.05
N ARG A 59 -16.76 -3.39 11.85
CA ARG A 59 -18.15 -3.54 12.32
C ARG A 59 -19.17 -3.25 11.22
N ALA A 60 -18.83 -2.40 10.26
CA ALA A 60 -19.72 -2.05 9.16
C ALA A 60 -19.84 -3.21 8.17
N GLY A 61 -18.71 -3.83 7.83
CA GLY A 61 -18.63 -4.99 6.94
C GLY A 61 -18.74 -6.35 7.64
N LEU A 62 -18.92 -6.39 8.98
CA LEU A 62 -18.89 -7.61 9.80
C LEU A 62 -17.72 -8.55 9.47
N THR A 63 -16.55 -7.96 9.20
CA THR A 63 -15.37 -8.71 8.76
C THR A 63 -14.34 -8.73 9.89
N LEU A 64 -14.16 -9.90 10.49
CA LEU A 64 -13.18 -10.18 11.53
C LEU A 64 -12.09 -11.12 10.99
N GLY A 65 -10.84 -10.82 11.29
CA GLY A 65 -9.76 -11.72 10.91
C GLY A 65 -8.36 -11.20 11.15
N LEU A 66 -7.40 -11.87 10.52
CA LEU A 66 -6.01 -11.44 10.47
C LEU A 66 -5.31 -11.93 9.21
N LYS A 67 -4.28 -11.19 8.81
CA LYS A 67 -3.23 -11.71 7.94
C LYS A 67 -2.06 -12.19 8.79
N ALA A 68 -1.61 -13.42 8.55
CA ALA A 68 -0.39 -13.99 9.10
C ALA A 68 0.67 -14.15 8.00
N GLY A 69 1.93 -13.85 8.28
CA GLY A 69 2.99 -13.92 7.28
C GLY A 69 4.13 -12.97 7.54
N GLY A 70 4.93 -12.73 6.51
CA GLY A 70 5.98 -11.72 6.55
C GLY A 70 6.93 -11.79 5.37
N TYR A 71 8.23 -11.68 5.64
CA TYR A 71 9.27 -11.49 4.63
C TYR A 71 10.46 -12.40 4.89
N TRP A 72 10.79 -13.21 3.88
CA TRP A 72 11.96 -14.09 3.83
C TRP A 72 12.92 -13.57 2.76
N PRO A 73 13.98 -12.82 3.12
CA PRO A 73 14.85 -12.15 2.15
C PRO A 73 15.52 -13.11 1.17
N ASN A 74 15.78 -14.35 1.60
CA ASN A 74 16.56 -15.34 0.88
C ASN A 74 15.71 -16.34 0.07
N ASN A 75 14.38 -16.17 0.01
CA ASN A 75 13.48 -17.17 -0.58
C ASN A 75 13.65 -17.31 -2.09
N LEU A 76 13.82 -16.20 -2.80
CA LEU A 76 13.94 -16.22 -4.25
C LEU A 76 15.21 -16.96 -4.69
N GLU A 77 16.35 -16.58 -4.11
CA GLU A 77 17.65 -17.16 -4.42
C GLU A 77 17.73 -18.65 -4.05
N LYS A 78 17.31 -19.01 -2.83
CA LYS A 78 17.49 -20.38 -2.31
C LYS A 78 16.41 -21.36 -2.78
N ARG A 79 15.19 -20.88 -3.08
CA ARG A 79 14.00 -21.74 -3.23
C ARG A 79 13.14 -21.40 -4.44
N GLY A 80 13.44 -20.33 -5.19
CA GLY A 80 12.59 -19.87 -6.30
C GLY A 80 11.20 -19.39 -5.85
N LEU A 81 11.04 -19.06 -4.56
CA LEU A 81 9.80 -18.53 -4.00
C LEU A 81 9.90 -17.02 -3.85
N ILE A 82 8.79 -16.30 -3.98
CA ILE A 82 8.78 -14.87 -3.67
C ILE A 82 9.08 -14.64 -2.17
N ASN A 83 9.75 -13.52 -1.88
CA ASN A 83 10.19 -13.21 -0.52
C ASN A 83 9.03 -12.92 0.44
N HIS A 84 7.96 -12.29 -0.05
CA HIS A 84 6.75 -12.08 0.73
C HIS A 84 5.89 -13.34 0.77
N GLN A 85 5.49 -13.76 1.96
CA GLN A 85 4.60 -14.90 2.17
C GLN A 85 3.52 -14.50 3.18
N SER A 86 2.25 -14.69 2.83
CA SER A 86 1.14 -14.39 3.73
C SER A 86 -0.13 -15.16 3.41
N THR A 87 -0.95 -15.34 4.44
CA THR A 87 -2.25 -16.00 4.39
C THR A 87 -3.23 -15.18 5.23
N VAL A 88 -4.44 -14.96 4.72
CA VAL A 88 -5.52 -14.29 5.44
C VAL A 88 -6.46 -15.33 6.04
N PHE A 89 -6.80 -15.16 7.31
CA PHE A 89 -7.79 -15.96 8.03
C PHE A 89 -8.96 -15.06 8.42
N LEU A 90 -10.16 -15.44 8.01
CA LEU A 90 -11.41 -14.78 8.37
C LEU A 90 -12.15 -15.62 9.42
N PHE A 91 -12.87 -14.93 10.29
CA PHE A 91 -13.64 -15.51 11.37
C PHE A 91 -15.06 -14.93 11.33
N ASP A 92 -16.03 -15.76 11.68
CA ASP A 92 -17.41 -15.33 11.91
C ASP A 92 -17.45 -14.50 13.21
N PRO A 93 -17.80 -13.19 13.16
CA PRO A 93 -17.83 -12.35 14.34
C PRO A 93 -18.93 -12.72 15.34
N ASP A 94 -19.98 -13.43 14.94
CA ASP A 94 -21.08 -13.82 15.83
C ASP A 94 -20.74 -15.08 16.65
N THR A 95 -19.90 -15.95 16.11
CA THR A 95 -19.60 -17.27 16.72
C THR A 95 -18.13 -17.49 17.07
N GLY A 96 -17.22 -16.68 16.52
CA GLY A 96 -15.77 -16.83 16.65
C GLY A 96 -15.20 -18.02 15.87
N LYS A 97 -16.00 -18.73 15.06
CA LYS A 97 -15.53 -19.85 14.25
C LYS A 97 -14.73 -19.36 13.04
N PRO A 98 -13.63 -20.04 12.64
CA PRO A 98 -12.96 -19.76 11.38
C PRO A 98 -13.92 -19.95 10.20
N SER A 99 -14.07 -18.90 9.40
CA SER A 99 -14.96 -18.90 8.24
C SER A 99 -14.19 -19.19 6.95
N ALA A 100 -13.00 -18.60 6.77
CA ALA A 100 -12.20 -18.80 5.56
C ALA A 100 -10.68 -18.70 5.78
N MET A 101 -9.92 -19.40 4.93
CA MET A 101 -8.48 -19.22 4.72
C MET A 101 -8.21 -18.86 3.25
N VAL A 102 -7.50 -17.77 3.02
CA VAL A 102 -7.28 -17.18 1.68
C VAL A 102 -5.80 -16.96 1.42
N GLY A 103 -5.32 -17.29 0.22
CA GLY A 103 -3.97 -16.92 -0.23
C GLY A 103 -3.75 -15.41 -0.16
N GLY A 104 -2.70 -14.97 0.52
CA GLY A 104 -2.48 -13.55 0.84
C GLY A 104 -1.45 -12.85 -0.03
N ASN A 105 -0.74 -13.54 -0.91
CA ASN A 105 0.42 -12.97 -1.59
C ASN A 105 -0.02 -11.96 -2.66
N LEU A 106 -0.83 -12.39 -3.63
CA LEU A 106 -1.40 -11.51 -4.64
C LEU A 106 -2.33 -10.46 -4.02
N LEU A 107 -3.13 -10.84 -3.01
CA LEU A 107 -3.98 -9.90 -2.28
C LEU A 107 -3.18 -8.76 -1.65
N THR A 108 -2.05 -9.07 -1.02
CA THR A 108 -1.16 -8.05 -0.44
C THR A 108 -0.68 -7.06 -1.51
N ALA A 109 -0.28 -7.54 -2.70
CA ALA A 109 0.14 -6.65 -3.78
C ALA A 109 -1.01 -5.77 -4.30
N LEU A 110 -2.19 -6.37 -4.49
CA LEU A 110 -3.38 -5.67 -4.99
C LEU A 110 -3.90 -4.61 -4.02
N ARG A 111 -4.05 -4.95 -2.74
CA ARG A 111 -4.54 -3.99 -1.72
C ARG A 111 -3.54 -2.87 -1.44
N THR A 112 -2.23 -3.13 -1.54
CA THR A 112 -1.20 -2.08 -1.37
C THR A 112 -1.23 -1.11 -2.56
N ALA A 113 -1.40 -1.62 -3.78
CA ALA A 113 -1.55 -0.78 -4.98
C ALA A 113 -2.86 0.01 -4.97
N ALA A 114 -3.94 -0.60 -4.50
CA ALA A 114 -5.21 0.06 -4.28
C ALA A 114 -5.08 1.21 -3.27
N ALA A 115 -4.39 1.01 -2.14
CA ALA A 115 -4.19 2.05 -1.12
C ALA A 115 -3.49 3.30 -1.69
N SER A 116 -2.40 3.13 -2.43
CA SER A 116 -1.74 4.24 -3.13
C SER A 116 -2.65 4.88 -4.18
N SER A 117 -3.42 4.08 -4.92
CA SER A 117 -4.34 4.62 -5.94
C SER A 117 -5.48 5.43 -5.31
N VAL A 118 -5.99 5.02 -4.15
CA VAL A 118 -6.98 5.79 -3.39
C VAL A 118 -6.37 7.11 -2.93
N SER A 119 -5.13 7.13 -2.44
CA SER A 119 -4.47 8.40 -2.10
C SER A 119 -4.31 9.31 -3.31
N ILE A 120 -3.94 8.76 -4.48
CA ILE A 120 -3.83 9.51 -5.74
C ILE A 120 -5.19 10.10 -6.12
N LYS A 121 -6.27 9.30 -6.09
CA LYS A 121 -7.62 9.77 -6.43
C LYS A 121 -8.00 11.02 -5.65
N HIS A 122 -7.77 11.01 -4.34
CA HIS A 122 -8.22 12.06 -3.41
C HIS A 122 -7.23 13.21 -3.20
N LEU A 123 -5.93 12.98 -3.38
CA LEU A 123 -4.89 13.94 -2.97
C LEU A 123 -4.00 14.43 -4.13
N ALA A 124 -4.01 13.79 -5.29
CA ALA A 124 -3.29 14.29 -6.46
C ALA A 124 -4.09 15.36 -7.20
N ARG A 125 -3.39 16.31 -7.84
CA ARG A 125 -4.04 17.28 -8.73
C ARG A 125 -4.83 16.55 -9.81
N THR A 126 -5.97 17.10 -10.20
CA THR A 126 -6.84 16.48 -11.21
C THR A 126 -6.22 16.52 -12.61
N ASP A 127 -5.29 17.44 -12.85
CA ASP A 127 -4.58 17.66 -14.10
C ASP A 127 -3.19 16.99 -14.15
N ALA A 128 -2.84 16.12 -13.19
CA ALA A 128 -1.57 15.40 -13.17
C ALA A 128 -1.35 14.57 -14.44
N ARG A 129 -0.18 14.73 -15.08
CA ARG A 129 0.20 14.10 -16.36
C ARG A 129 1.46 13.25 -16.29
N VAL A 130 2.35 13.46 -15.32
CA VAL A 130 3.58 12.68 -15.18
C VAL A 130 3.57 11.89 -13.88
N ILE A 131 3.78 10.57 -13.97
CA ILE A 131 3.96 9.70 -12.81
C ILE A 131 5.42 9.24 -12.68
N GLY A 132 6.00 9.45 -11.51
CA GLY A 132 7.33 9.01 -11.11
C GLY A 132 7.29 7.73 -10.28
N MET A 133 8.12 6.76 -10.63
CA MET A 133 8.30 5.51 -9.89
C MET A 133 9.69 5.49 -9.26
N ILE A 134 9.75 5.33 -7.93
CA ILE A 134 10.99 5.12 -7.16
C ILE A 134 10.94 3.71 -6.59
N GLY A 135 11.74 2.83 -7.19
CA GLY A 135 11.66 1.39 -6.93
C GLY A 135 11.07 0.62 -8.10
N ALA A 136 11.73 -0.47 -8.47
CA ALA A 136 11.33 -1.34 -9.59
C ALA A 136 11.20 -2.82 -9.19
N GLY A 137 10.95 -3.08 -7.90
CA GLY A 137 10.74 -4.42 -7.36
C GLY A 137 9.36 -5.00 -7.70
N HIS A 138 9.06 -6.18 -7.16
CA HIS A 138 7.83 -6.94 -7.47
C HIS A 138 6.54 -6.12 -7.32
N GLN A 139 6.39 -5.35 -6.23
CA GLN A 139 5.17 -4.56 -5.99
C GLN A 139 5.03 -3.36 -6.94
N ALA A 140 6.12 -2.83 -7.48
CA ALA A 140 6.09 -1.59 -8.27
C ALA A 140 5.27 -1.73 -9.56
N ALA A 141 5.23 -2.93 -10.15
CA ALA A 141 4.37 -3.21 -11.29
C ALA A 141 2.87 -3.16 -10.93
N PHE A 142 2.48 -3.57 -9.72
CA PHE A 142 1.09 -3.47 -9.26
C PHE A 142 0.72 -2.02 -8.96
N GLN A 143 1.62 -1.29 -8.29
CA GLN A 143 1.47 0.13 -8.01
C GLN A 143 1.20 0.92 -9.29
N LEU A 144 2.07 0.79 -10.31
CA LEU A 144 1.92 1.53 -11.55
C LEU A 144 0.63 1.14 -12.29
N ARG A 145 0.29 -0.16 -12.37
CA ARG A 145 -0.96 -0.59 -13.05
C ARG A 145 -2.22 0.03 -12.43
N ALA A 146 -2.30 0.09 -11.11
CA ALA A 146 -3.47 0.66 -10.44
C ALA A 146 -3.46 2.21 -10.50
N ALA A 147 -2.29 2.82 -10.37
CA ALA A 147 -2.13 4.27 -10.41
C ALA A 147 -2.48 4.87 -11.78
N LEU A 148 -2.10 4.19 -12.88
CA LEU A 148 -2.42 4.65 -14.24
C LEU A 148 -3.93 4.73 -14.54
N GLU A 149 -4.77 4.10 -13.73
CA GLU A 149 -6.24 4.20 -13.85
C GLU A 149 -6.81 5.45 -13.15
N GLN A 150 -5.99 6.21 -12.41
CA GLN A 150 -6.45 7.33 -11.57
C GLN A 150 -6.39 8.69 -12.25
N ARG A 151 -5.51 8.87 -13.25
CA ARG A 151 -5.34 10.11 -14.02
C ARG A 151 -4.94 9.78 -15.46
N ASP A 152 -5.13 10.75 -16.34
CA ASP A 152 -4.71 10.68 -17.74
C ASP A 152 -3.20 10.99 -17.87
N PHE A 153 -2.36 10.06 -17.41
CA PHE A 153 -0.91 10.20 -17.46
C PHE A 153 -0.36 10.08 -18.89
N ASP A 154 0.46 11.05 -19.29
CA ASP A 154 1.11 11.10 -20.61
C ASP A 154 2.53 10.51 -20.58
N LYS A 155 3.13 10.33 -19.39
CA LYS A 155 4.52 9.89 -19.22
C LYS A 155 4.73 9.19 -17.88
N VAL A 156 5.50 8.09 -17.92
CA VAL A 156 6.07 7.44 -16.73
C VAL A 156 7.57 7.73 -16.68
N ILE A 157 8.07 8.25 -15.56
CA ILE A 157 9.50 8.34 -15.28
C ILE A 157 9.89 7.39 -14.16
N GLY A 158 11.07 6.76 -14.24
CA GLY A 158 11.48 5.73 -13.29
C GLY A 158 12.91 5.89 -12.81
N TRP A 159 13.11 5.66 -11.52
CA TRP A 159 14.43 5.53 -10.90
C TRP A 159 14.45 4.32 -9.96
N ASN A 160 15.59 3.63 -9.90
CA ASN A 160 15.81 2.52 -8.99
C ASN A 160 17.30 2.38 -8.65
N TYR A 161 17.62 1.93 -7.43
CA TYR A 161 19.00 1.64 -7.01
C TYR A 161 19.74 0.66 -7.93
N HIS A 162 18.98 -0.27 -8.52
CA HIS A 162 19.43 -1.27 -9.48
C HIS A 162 18.76 -0.98 -10.83
N PRO A 163 19.34 -0.12 -11.69
CA PRO A 163 18.70 0.31 -12.93
C PRO A 163 18.29 -0.85 -13.86
N GLU A 164 18.96 -1.99 -13.76
CA GLU A 164 18.63 -3.23 -14.48
C GLU A 164 17.23 -3.78 -14.16
N MET A 165 16.59 -3.33 -13.07
CA MET A 165 15.21 -3.69 -12.73
C MET A 165 14.15 -2.78 -13.37
N LEU A 166 14.53 -1.61 -13.90
CA LEU A 166 13.59 -0.66 -14.53
C LEU A 166 12.77 -1.22 -15.71
N PRO A 167 13.24 -2.23 -16.48
CA PRO A 167 12.40 -2.90 -17.49
C PRO A 167 11.08 -3.46 -16.93
N ASN A 168 10.98 -3.74 -15.62
CA ASN A 168 9.72 -4.15 -14.99
C ASN A 168 8.65 -3.05 -15.05
N ILE A 169 9.06 -1.79 -14.92
CA ILE A 169 8.19 -0.61 -14.96
C ILE A 169 7.90 -0.23 -16.40
N GLU A 170 8.93 -0.22 -17.24
CA GLU A 170 8.81 0.03 -18.68
C GLU A 170 7.78 -0.91 -19.32
N LYS A 171 7.82 -2.20 -18.98
CA LYS A 171 6.85 -3.19 -19.47
C LYS A 171 5.41 -2.78 -19.16
N VAL A 172 5.13 -2.35 -17.92
CA VAL A 172 3.78 -1.93 -17.50
C VAL A 172 3.35 -0.65 -18.20
N ALA A 173 4.24 0.33 -18.33
CA ALA A 173 3.96 1.56 -19.05
C ALA A 173 3.60 1.28 -20.52
N ASN A 174 4.38 0.40 -21.19
CA ASN A 174 4.12 -0.04 -22.55
C ASN A 174 2.80 -0.81 -22.70
N GLU A 175 2.45 -1.67 -21.74
CA GLU A 175 1.14 -2.37 -21.69
C GLU A 175 -0.02 -1.37 -21.64
N ALA A 176 0.17 -0.22 -20.99
CA ALA A 176 -0.81 0.86 -20.89
C ALA A 176 -0.74 1.89 -22.04
N GLY A 177 0.24 1.78 -22.94
CA GLY A 177 0.45 2.74 -24.03
C GLY A 177 1.04 4.08 -23.57
N VAL A 178 1.67 4.14 -22.40
CA VAL A 178 2.29 5.35 -21.83
C VAL A 178 3.81 5.27 -22.00
N PRO A 179 4.47 6.29 -22.58
CA PRO A 179 5.92 6.34 -22.69
C PRO A 179 6.64 6.23 -21.34
N PHE A 180 7.70 5.41 -21.29
CA PHE A 180 8.57 5.29 -20.13
C PHE A 180 9.93 5.94 -20.37
N GLN A 181 10.48 6.58 -19.35
CA GLN A 181 11.85 7.09 -19.34
C GLN A 181 12.54 6.77 -18.00
N ALA A 182 13.70 6.11 -18.06
CA ALA A 182 14.60 6.04 -16.92
C ALA A 182 15.25 7.41 -16.69
N VAL A 183 15.26 7.90 -15.45
CA VAL A 183 15.73 9.24 -15.09
C VAL A 183 16.69 9.23 -13.91
N LYS A 184 17.39 10.34 -13.66
CA LYS A 184 18.07 10.57 -12.39
C LYS A 184 17.07 11.15 -11.37
N LEU A 185 17.41 11.10 -10.08
CA LEU A 185 16.55 11.65 -9.03
C LEU A 185 16.32 13.17 -9.17
N ASP A 186 17.30 13.94 -9.67
CA ASP A 186 17.12 15.38 -9.93
C ASP A 186 16.01 15.67 -10.96
N ASP A 187 15.81 14.77 -11.92
CA ASP A 187 14.78 14.89 -12.96
C ASP A 187 13.40 14.43 -12.45
N MET A 188 13.29 13.91 -11.21
CA MET A 188 12.01 13.56 -10.58
C MET A 188 11.12 14.78 -10.34
N THR A 189 11.69 15.98 -10.42
CA THR A 189 10.96 17.27 -10.38
C THR A 189 9.92 17.41 -11.50
N GLU A 190 10.00 16.60 -12.56
CA GLU A 190 8.99 16.51 -13.62
C GLU A 190 7.69 15.81 -13.16
N ALA A 191 7.71 15.03 -12.07
CA ALA A 191 6.56 14.22 -11.65
C ALA A 191 5.48 15.02 -10.90
N ASP A 192 4.24 14.85 -11.33
CA ASP A 192 3.04 15.34 -10.64
C ASP A 192 2.60 14.37 -9.53
N VAL A 193 2.85 13.08 -9.73
CA VAL A 193 2.61 12.00 -8.78
C VAL A 193 3.87 11.17 -8.66
N ILE A 194 4.30 10.87 -7.44
CA ILE A 194 5.44 9.99 -7.17
C ILE A 194 4.96 8.81 -6.32
N ILE A 195 5.34 7.59 -6.69
CA ILE A 195 5.20 6.41 -5.83
C ILE A 195 6.59 5.92 -5.44
N SER A 196 6.87 5.82 -4.15
CA SER A 196 8.05 5.13 -3.62
C SER A 196 7.66 3.76 -3.06
N ILE A 197 8.40 2.72 -3.45
CA ILE A 197 8.13 1.32 -3.07
C ILE A 197 9.43 0.51 -2.98
N THR A 198 10.38 1.05 -2.23
CA THR A 198 11.70 0.48 -1.97
C THR A 198 11.80 -0.09 -0.55
N SER A 199 12.73 -1.00 -0.33
CA SER A 199 13.08 -1.47 1.01
C SER A 199 14.35 -0.78 1.49
N ALA A 200 14.30 0.54 1.62
CA ALA A 200 15.44 1.37 2.00
C ALA A 200 15.47 1.69 3.51
N PHE A 201 16.66 1.99 4.02
CA PHE A 201 16.93 2.41 5.41
C PHE A 201 17.60 3.79 5.46
N ALA A 202 17.55 4.51 4.34
CA ALA A 202 18.10 5.84 4.17
C ALA A 202 17.36 6.52 3.01
N PRO A 203 17.12 7.84 3.08
CA PRO A 203 16.30 8.52 2.09
C PRO A 203 16.95 8.50 0.71
N SER A 204 16.14 8.25 -0.31
CA SER A 204 16.49 8.40 -1.73
C SER A 204 15.86 9.65 -2.34
N LEU A 205 14.60 9.90 -2.01
CA LEU A 205 13.88 11.10 -2.46
C LEU A 205 14.11 12.25 -1.47
N MET A 206 14.86 13.25 -1.91
CA MET A 206 15.16 14.47 -1.16
C MET A 206 14.14 15.56 -1.46
N ALA A 207 14.02 16.55 -0.57
CA ALA A 207 13.03 17.61 -0.72
C ALA A 207 13.24 18.50 -1.96
N ASN A 208 14.45 18.56 -2.51
CA ASN A 208 14.77 19.30 -3.75
C ASN A 208 14.41 18.52 -5.03
N HIS A 209 14.10 17.23 -4.94
CA HIS A 209 13.65 16.41 -6.07
C HIS A 209 12.14 16.55 -6.33
N VAL A 210 11.41 17.28 -5.48
CA VAL A 210 9.94 17.38 -5.51
C VAL A 210 9.51 18.81 -5.80
N SER A 211 8.69 18.97 -6.84
CA SER A 211 8.12 20.25 -7.24
C SER A 211 6.87 20.60 -6.41
N PRO A 212 6.51 21.89 -6.25
CA PRO A 212 5.22 22.27 -5.72
C PRO A 212 4.07 21.59 -6.48
N GLY A 213 3.04 21.18 -5.75
CA GLY A 213 1.87 20.51 -6.33
C GLY A 213 1.96 18.99 -6.45
N THR A 214 3.14 18.40 -6.28
CA THR A 214 3.31 16.94 -6.37
C THR A 214 2.54 16.20 -5.27
N HIS A 215 1.91 15.08 -5.62
CA HIS A 215 1.43 14.08 -4.66
C HIS A 215 2.42 12.93 -4.56
N ILE A 216 2.75 12.49 -3.35
CA ILE A 216 3.69 11.40 -3.10
C ILE A 216 2.96 10.30 -2.34
N ALA A 217 3.03 9.06 -2.80
CA ALA A 217 2.59 7.88 -2.07
C ALA A 217 3.81 7.06 -1.65
N CYS A 218 4.15 7.10 -0.37
CA CYS A 218 5.25 6.36 0.24
C CYS A 218 4.73 5.01 0.73
N MET A 219 5.18 3.92 0.12
CA MET A 219 4.60 2.59 0.32
C MET A 219 5.61 1.54 0.79
N GLY A 220 6.91 1.88 0.87
CA GLY A 220 7.99 0.96 1.23
C GLY A 220 8.31 0.89 2.73
N THR A 221 8.10 1.99 3.45
CA THR A 221 8.39 2.12 4.88
C THR A 221 7.26 1.57 5.73
N ASP A 222 7.39 0.30 6.12
CA ASP A 222 6.40 -0.44 6.91
C ASP A 222 7.00 -1.04 8.20
N THR A 223 8.24 -0.67 8.51
CA THR A 223 9.05 -1.27 9.57
C THR A 223 9.89 -0.18 10.20
N LYS A 224 10.00 -0.18 11.54
CA LYS A 224 10.87 0.75 12.26
C LYS A 224 12.29 0.75 11.69
N GLY A 225 12.82 1.94 11.42
CA GLY A 225 14.15 2.17 10.86
C GLY A 225 14.22 2.19 9.33
N LYS A 226 13.22 1.68 8.59
CA LYS A 226 13.15 1.93 7.15
C LYS A 226 12.88 3.41 6.87
N GLN A 227 13.37 3.90 5.74
CA GLN A 227 13.17 5.28 5.29
C GLN A 227 13.36 5.35 3.78
N GLU A 228 12.42 6.00 3.08
CA GLU A 228 12.48 6.24 1.64
C GLU A 228 12.74 7.70 1.28
N VAL A 229 12.25 8.64 2.11
CA VAL A 229 12.25 10.07 1.82
C VAL A 229 12.83 10.91 2.96
N GLU A 230 13.37 12.08 2.61
CA GLU A 230 13.98 13.00 3.57
C GLU A 230 12.93 13.59 4.54
N THR A 231 13.27 13.72 5.83
CA THR A 231 12.36 14.28 6.84
C THR A 231 11.95 15.73 6.55
N ALA A 232 12.82 16.50 5.91
CA ALA A 232 12.53 17.85 5.43
C ALA A 232 11.42 17.88 4.35
N LEU A 233 11.18 16.78 3.63
CA LEU A 233 10.06 16.67 2.68
C LEU A 233 8.74 16.49 3.42
N LEU A 234 8.70 15.67 4.48
CA LEU A 234 7.51 15.52 5.32
C LEU A 234 7.12 16.85 5.97
N ALA A 235 8.10 17.61 6.48
CA ALA A 235 7.87 18.92 7.08
C ALA A 235 7.31 19.97 6.08
N LYS A 236 7.51 19.78 4.78
CA LYS A 236 6.99 20.65 3.70
C LYS A 236 5.65 20.19 3.14
N ALA A 237 5.28 18.92 3.35
CA ALA A 237 4.07 18.32 2.81
C ALA A 237 2.92 18.37 3.81
N SER A 238 1.69 18.33 3.30
CA SER A 238 0.56 17.89 4.13
C SER A 238 0.54 16.37 4.15
N VAL A 239 0.75 15.81 5.34
CA VAL A 239 0.93 14.37 5.54
C VAL A 239 -0.40 13.70 5.84
N PHE A 240 -0.71 12.68 5.05
CA PHE A 240 -1.85 11.80 5.19
C PHE A 240 -1.35 10.37 5.39
N THR A 241 -2.14 9.52 6.03
CA THR A 241 -1.76 8.13 6.27
C THR A 241 -2.98 7.20 6.31
N ASP A 242 -2.73 5.90 6.37
CA ASP A 242 -3.73 4.90 6.70
C ASP A 242 -4.05 4.87 8.20
N GLU A 243 -3.03 4.75 9.05
CA GLU A 243 -3.16 4.67 10.50
C GLU A 243 -2.07 5.51 11.18
N VAL A 244 -2.48 6.59 11.86
CA VAL A 244 -1.57 7.57 12.51
C VAL A 244 -0.58 6.88 13.45
N ALA A 245 -1.07 5.95 14.29
CA ALA A 245 -0.22 5.22 15.23
C ALA A 245 0.88 4.38 14.54
N GLN A 246 0.63 3.84 13.34
CA GLN A 246 1.65 3.12 12.56
C GLN A 246 2.56 4.10 11.82
N SER A 247 2.01 5.16 11.22
CA SER A 247 2.77 6.19 10.51
C SER A 247 3.93 6.73 11.36
N VAL A 248 3.64 7.14 12.60
CA VAL A 248 4.63 7.77 13.48
C VAL A 248 5.59 6.79 14.18
N SER A 249 5.37 5.47 14.04
CA SER A 249 6.16 4.46 14.75
C SER A 249 6.94 3.51 13.84
N ILE A 250 6.37 3.15 12.69
CA ILE A 250 6.96 2.23 11.70
C ILE A 250 6.87 2.76 10.25
N GLY A 251 6.07 3.80 10.00
CA GLY A 251 5.90 4.45 8.71
C GLY A 251 6.97 5.49 8.41
N GLU A 252 6.79 6.22 7.32
CA GLU A 252 7.71 7.27 6.87
C GLU A 252 7.78 8.42 7.88
N ALA A 253 6.66 8.73 8.57
CA ALA A 253 6.61 9.82 9.55
C ALA A 253 7.44 9.60 10.82
N GLN A 254 7.88 8.36 11.09
CA GLN A 254 8.61 8.01 12.32
C GLN A 254 9.87 8.89 12.54
N HIS A 255 10.59 9.23 11.47
CA HIS A 255 11.85 9.98 11.56
C HIS A 255 11.58 11.46 11.79
N ALA A 256 10.66 12.05 11.02
CA ALA A 256 10.32 13.47 11.14
C ALA A 256 9.67 13.80 12.50
N VAL A 257 8.88 12.88 13.06
CA VAL A 257 8.35 13.00 14.42
C VAL A 257 9.45 12.88 15.47
N ALA A 258 10.36 11.90 15.34
CA ALA A 258 11.47 11.73 16.27
C ALA A 258 12.43 12.92 16.28
N GLU A 259 12.61 13.58 15.13
CA GLU A 259 13.41 14.81 14.97
C GLU A 259 12.67 16.08 15.41
N GLY A 260 11.37 16.00 15.73
CA GLY A 260 10.55 17.14 16.13
C GLY A 260 10.22 18.12 14.99
N LEU A 261 10.33 17.67 13.73
CA LEU A 261 10.02 18.48 12.55
C LEU A 261 8.51 18.54 12.27
N ILE A 262 7.79 17.48 12.65
CA ILE A 262 6.32 17.42 12.68
C ILE A 262 5.88 16.73 13.99
N GLN A 263 4.63 16.92 14.38
CA GLN A 263 3.98 16.23 15.50
C GLN A 263 3.01 15.18 14.98
N GLU A 264 2.62 14.22 15.84
CA GLU A 264 1.59 13.23 15.52
C GLU A 264 0.28 13.90 15.08
N SER A 265 -0.08 15.04 15.67
CA SER A 265 -1.27 15.82 15.30
C SER A 265 -1.22 16.45 13.91
N ASP A 266 -0.04 16.50 13.28
CA ASP A 266 0.13 17.03 11.93
C ASP A 266 -0.12 15.96 10.85
N VAL A 267 -0.33 14.70 11.25
CA VAL A 267 -0.59 13.57 10.36
C VAL A 267 -2.10 13.26 10.32
N ALA A 268 -2.73 13.42 9.15
CA ALA A 268 -4.16 13.20 8.97
C ALA A 268 -4.49 11.80 8.41
N GLN A 269 -5.66 11.25 8.70
CA GLN A 269 -6.12 10.00 8.09
C GLN A 269 -6.67 10.25 6.68
N LEU A 270 -6.27 9.44 5.69
CA LEU A 270 -6.85 9.48 4.33
C LEU A 270 -8.36 9.22 4.36
N GLY A 271 -8.83 8.36 5.27
CA GLY A 271 -10.26 8.12 5.48
C GLY A 271 -11.07 9.37 5.82
N ALA A 272 -10.48 10.34 6.53
CA ALA A 272 -11.15 11.60 6.83
C ALA A 272 -11.35 12.45 5.57
N VAL A 273 -10.44 12.34 4.59
CA VAL A 273 -10.59 12.97 3.27
C VAL A 273 -11.70 12.30 2.47
N ILE A 274 -11.73 10.97 2.47
CA ILE A 274 -12.78 10.18 1.81
C ILE A 274 -14.17 10.53 2.37
N ASN A 275 -14.28 10.72 3.68
CA ASN A 275 -15.52 11.08 4.37
C ASN A 275 -15.86 12.58 4.27
N GLY A 276 -14.98 13.42 3.72
CA GLY A 276 -15.17 14.87 3.61
C GLY A 276 -15.03 15.64 4.93
N THR A 277 -14.54 15.00 6.00
CA THR A 277 -14.27 15.66 7.29
C THR A 277 -12.89 16.33 7.33
N ASN A 278 -12.02 15.98 6.38
CA ASN A 278 -10.79 16.70 6.04
C ASN A 278 -10.84 17.10 4.56
N PRO A 279 -10.52 18.35 4.18
CA PRO A 279 -10.59 18.78 2.78
C PRO A 279 -9.53 18.14 1.87
N GLY A 280 -8.51 17.46 2.41
CA GLY A 280 -7.43 16.88 1.63
C GLY A 280 -6.54 17.95 0.99
N ARG A 281 -6.43 17.94 -0.34
CA ARG A 281 -5.72 18.98 -1.10
C ARG A 281 -6.57 20.26 -1.17
N ILE A 282 -5.98 21.39 -0.81
CA ILE A 282 -6.61 22.72 -0.80
C ILE A 282 -5.97 23.73 -1.76
N SER A 283 -4.83 23.40 -2.38
CA SER A 283 -4.23 24.25 -3.42
C SER A 283 -3.39 23.47 -4.43
N ASP A 284 -3.19 24.06 -5.61
CA ASP A 284 -2.41 23.47 -6.71
C ASP A 284 -0.92 23.37 -6.39
N ASN A 285 -0.38 24.23 -5.52
CA ASN A 285 1.04 24.21 -5.14
C ASN A 285 1.32 23.34 -3.90
N GLN A 286 0.29 22.84 -3.22
CA GLN A 286 0.45 22.01 -2.04
C GLN A 286 1.15 20.69 -2.40
N ILE A 287 2.18 20.33 -1.65
CA ILE A 287 2.74 18.98 -1.69
C ILE A 287 1.89 18.12 -0.74
N THR A 288 1.34 17.01 -1.23
CA THR A 288 0.62 16.05 -0.41
C THR A 288 1.41 14.75 -0.34
N LEU A 289 1.54 14.18 0.86
CA LEU A 289 2.26 12.92 1.08
C LEU A 289 1.33 11.93 1.74
N PHE A 290 1.23 10.72 1.19
CA PHE A 290 0.53 9.59 1.80
C PHE A 290 1.56 8.58 2.32
N ASP A 291 1.62 8.41 3.64
CA ASP A 291 2.42 7.40 4.33
C ASP A 291 1.60 6.12 4.49
N GLY A 292 1.75 5.20 3.53
CA GLY A 292 1.00 3.95 3.47
C GLY A 292 1.74 2.79 4.14
N THR A 293 1.47 2.55 5.43
CA THR A 293 2.14 1.51 6.23
C THR A 293 1.58 0.10 5.99
N GLY A 294 0.36 0.01 5.49
CA GLY A 294 -0.39 -1.19 5.23
C GLY A 294 -1.05 -1.75 6.49
N VAL A 295 -2.37 -1.71 6.55
CA VAL A 295 -3.14 -2.12 7.73
C VAL A 295 -3.89 -3.43 7.50
N GLY A 296 -4.13 -4.19 8.58
CA GLY A 296 -4.76 -5.51 8.50
C GLY A 296 -6.15 -5.46 7.86
N LEU A 297 -6.91 -4.41 8.15
CA LEU A 297 -8.25 -4.19 7.58
C LEU A 297 -8.28 -4.14 6.05
N GLN A 298 -7.23 -3.62 5.39
CA GLN A 298 -7.14 -3.67 3.92
C GLN A 298 -7.03 -5.12 3.42
N ASP A 299 -6.27 -5.96 4.11
CA ASP A 299 -6.13 -7.38 3.78
C ASP A 299 -7.47 -8.12 3.99
N LEU A 300 -8.19 -7.79 5.07
CA LEU A 300 -9.49 -8.40 5.38
C LEU A 300 -10.56 -8.01 4.36
N ALA A 301 -10.63 -6.74 3.97
CA ALA A 301 -11.62 -6.24 3.02
C ALA A 301 -11.50 -6.94 1.65
N VAL A 302 -10.27 -7.06 1.13
CA VAL A 302 -10.06 -7.77 -0.15
C VAL A 302 -10.26 -9.28 -0.03
N ALA A 303 -9.91 -9.89 1.12
CA ALA A 303 -10.12 -11.31 1.35
C ALA A 303 -11.61 -11.68 1.45
N ALA A 304 -12.42 -10.87 2.15
CA ALA A 304 -13.86 -11.07 2.24
C ALA A 304 -14.52 -11.03 0.85
N SER A 305 -14.18 -10.01 0.05
CA SER A 305 -14.65 -9.88 -1.34
C SER A 305 -14.25 -11.08 -2.21
N VAL A 306 -13.02 -11.60 -2.07
CA VAL A 306 -12.57 -12.82 -2.75
C VAL A 306 -13.40 -14.04 -2.35
N VAL A 307 -13.67 -14.22 -1.05
CA VAL A 307 -14.47 -15.36 -0.56
C VAL A 307 -15.88 -15.30 -1.13
N ASP A 308 -16.53 -14.14 -1.10
CA ASP A 308 -17.87 -13.95 -1.67
C ASP A 308 -17.92 -14.27 -3.16
N LEU A 309 -16.88 -13.89 -3.91
CA LEU A 309 -16.78 -14.20 -5.33
C LEU A 309 -16.51 -15.69 -5.57
N ALA A 310 -15.66 -16.31 -4.77
CA ALA A 310 -15.35 -17.73 -4.87
C ALA A 310 -16.58 -18.60 -4.59
N VAL A 311 -17.37 -18.24 -3.57
CA VAL A 311 -18.65 -18.91 -3.25
C VAL A 311 -19.64 -18.74 -4.40
N ARG A 312 -19.83 -17.51 -4.91
CA ARG A 312 -20.74 -17.25 -6.04
C ARG A 312 -20.35 -18.01 -7.32
N LYS A 313 -19.04 -18.19 -7.56
CA LYS A 313 -18.53 -18.96 -8.70
C LYS A 313 -18.49 -20.48 -8.45
N GLY A 314 -18.77 -20.94 -7.22
CA GLY A 314 -18.71 -22.36 -6.85
C GLY A 314 -17.29 -22.96 -6.87
N ILE A 315 -16.26 -22.13 -6.64
CA ILE A 315 -14.85 -22.56 -6.66
C ILE A 315 -14.18 -22.52 -5.28
N ALA A 316 -14.88 -22.04 -4.25
CA ALA A 316 -14.40 -22.14 -2.88
C ALA A 316 -14.35 -23.60 -2.43
N ILE A 317 -13.25 -24.02 -1.81
CA ILE A 317 -13.08 -25.38 -1.31
C ILE A 317 -13.68 -25.45 0.11
N GLU A 318 -14.62 -26.37 0.33
CA GLU A 318 -15.16 -26.63 1.67
C GLU A 318 -14.31 -27.66 2.42
N VAL A 319 -13.99 -27.35 3.67
CA VAL A 319 -13.27 -28.22 4.59
C VAL A 319 -13.99 -28.27 5.93
N ASP A 320 -14.19 -29.48 6.46
CA ASP A 320 -14.73 -29.68 7.80
C ASP A 320 -13.75 -29.11 8.84
N PHE A 321 -14.26 -28.23 9.71
CA PHE A 321 -13.51 -27.57 10.78
C PHE A 321 -14.22 -27.73 12.12
#